data_AF-A0A926MVK2-F1
#
_entry.id   AF-A0A926MVK2-F1
#
_cell.length_a   1.000
_cell.length_b   1.000
_cell.length_c   1.000
_cell.angle_alpha   90.00
_cell.angle_beta   90.00
_cell.angle_gamma   90.00
#
_symmetry.space_group_name_H-M   'P 1'
#
loop_
_entity.id
_entity.type
_entity.pdbx_description
1 polymer ?
#
loop_
_entity_poly.entity_id
_entity_poly.type
_entity_poly.pdbx_seq_one_letter_code
_entity_poly.pdbx_strand_id
1 'polypeptide(L)'
;MENLNLKNFELVKTDGIFTLKNLNTTIGFVRFNEAGEVEYIFVNPIFRKKGLAKKLLKLVKSKTGKKLKFQKPISPLGLKLQKSLEKWN
;
A
#
# COMPACT_ATOMS: atom_id res chain seq x y z
N MET A 1 20.39 2.61 13.86
CA MET A 1 19.19 2.30 13.06
C MET A 1 18.20 1.62 13.99
N GLU A 2 17.10 2.26 14.35
CA GLU A 2 16.10 1.60 15.18
C GLU A 2 15.50 0.43 14.41
N ASN A 3 15.70 -0.77 14.95
CA ASN A 3 14.97 -1.96 14.56
C ASN A 3 13.49 -1.67 14.74
N LEU A 4 12.76 -1.49 13.63
CA LEU A 4 11.32 -1.39 13.68
C LEU A 4 10.80 -2.68 14.32
N ASN A 5 10.28 -2.57 15.54
CA ASN A 5 9.68 -3.70 16.23
C ASN A 5 8.35 -4.04 15.52
N LEU A 6 8.45 -4.92 14.52
CA LEU A 6 7.35 -5.33 13.62
C LEU A 6 6.17 -5.98 14.36
N LYS A 7 6.33 -6.32 15.64
CA LYS A 7 5.29 -6.92 16.49
C LYS A 7 4.14 -5.96 16.82
N ASN A 8 4.31 -4.65 16.61
CA ASN A 8 3.29 -3.65 16.98
C ASN A 8 2.46 -3.15 15.77
N PHE A 9 2.52 -3.85 14.63
CA PHE A 9 1.78 -3.44 13.43
C PHE A 9 0.49 -4.23 13.28
N GLU A 10 -0.61 -3.50 13.24
CA GLU A 10 -1.95 -4.02 13.02
C GLU A 10 -2.35 -3.71 11.57
N LEU A 11 -2.85 -4.73 10.87
CA LEU A 11 -3.47 -4.58 9.56
C LEU A 11 -4.99 -4.63 9.72
N VAL A 12 -5.62 -3.46 9.62
CA VAL A 12 -7.08 -3.33 9.60
C VAL A 12 -7.56 -3.46 8.15
N LYS A 13 -8.50 -4.38 7.92
CA LYS A 13 -9.12 -4.59 6.62
C LYS A 13 -10.59 -4.20 6.70
N THR A 14 -10.96 -3.14 6.00
CA THR A 14 -12.37 -2.77 5.77
C THR A 14 -12.68 -2.94 4.29
N ASP A 15 -13.96 -2.82 3.95
CA ASP A 15 -14.34 -2.88 2.55
C ASP A 15 -13.67 -1.73 1.75
N GLY A 16 -13.04 -2.09 0.64
CA GLY A 16 -12.25 -1.19 -0.20
C GLY A 16 -11.04 -0.48 0.43
N ILE A 17 -10.65 -0.74 1.69
CA ILE A 17 -9.51 -0.07 2.34
C ILE A 17 -8.70 -1.03 3.21
N PHE A 18 -7.39 -1.06 3.00
CA PHE A 18 -6.44 -1.70 3.90
C PHE A 18 -5.58 -0.66 4.60
N THR A 19 -5.60 -0.67 5.93
CA THR A 19 -4.84 0.28 6.76
C THR A 19 -3.83 -0.48 7.61
N LEU A 20 -2.57 -0.12 7.46
CA LEU A 20 -1.47 -0.54 8.33
C LEU A 20 -1.23 0.55 9.36
N LYS A 21 -1.39 0.22 10.64
CA LYS A 21 -1.23 1.14 11.76
C LYS A 21 -0.47 0.49 12.92
N ASN A 22 -0.03 1.30 13.87
CA ASN A 22 0.39 0.85 15.20
C ASN A 22 -0.38 1.63 16.26
N LEU A 23 -0.04 1.44 17.54
CA LEU A 23 -0.68 2.14 18.66
C LEU A 23 -0.63 3.68 18.52
N ASN A 24 0.43 4.21 17.90
CA ASN A 24 0.73 5.64 17.91
C ASN A 24 0.32 6.35 16.60
N THR A 25 0.29 5.66 15.46
CA THR A 25 0.08 6.30 14.15
C THR A 25 -0.32 5.33 13.03
N THR A 26 -0.94 5.89 11.98
CA THR A 26 -1.11 5.21 10.70
C THR A 26 0.20 5.19 9.94
N ILE A 27 0.65 4.00 9.59
CA ILE A 27 1.90 3.76 8.88
C ILE A 27 1.68 3.91 7.37
N GLY A 28 0.55 3.41 6.88
CA GLY A 28 0.13 3.58 5.50
C GLY A 28 -1.19 2.90 5.24
N PHE A 29 -1.84 3.26 4.16
CA PHE A 29 -3.09 2.64 3.74
C PHE A 29 -3.23 2.66 2.24
N VAL A 30 -4.12 1.81 1.74
CA VAL A 30 -4.50 1.74 0.34
C VAL A 30 -6.02 1.64 0.24
N ARG A 31 -6.61 2.48 -0.60
CA ARG A 31 -8.01 2.41 -1.02
C ARG A 31 -8.07 1.83 -2.43
N PHE A 32 -8.98 0.89 -2.63
CA PHE A 32 -9.14 0.16 -3.87
C PHE A 32 -10.59 -0.25 -4.09
N ASN A 33 -10.93 -0.56 -5.33
CA ASN A 33 -12.24 -1.12 -5.69
C ASN A 33 -12.15 -2.61 -6.04
N GLU A 34 -13.31 -3.24 -6.22
CA GLU A 34 -13.42 -4.67 -6.57
C GLU A 34 -12.76 -5.02 -7.91
N ALA A 35 -12.62 -4.06 -8.81
CA ALA A 35 -11.93 -4.22 -10.08
C ALA A 35 -10.39 -4.26 -9.94
N GLY A 36 -9.85 -4.06 -8.73
CA GLY A 36 -8.41 -4.00 -8.48
C GLY A 36 -7.79 -2.65 -8.83
N GLU A 37 -8.60 -1.61 -8.98
CA GLU A 37 -8.12 -0.25 -9.15
C GLU A 37 -7.75 0.35 -7.81
N VAL A 38 -6.53 0.88 -7.73
CA VAL A 38 -5.99 1.59 -6.58
C VAL A 38 -6.32 3.05 -6.75
N GLU A 39 -7.28 3.52 -5.96
CA GLU A 39 -7.76 4.91 -5.96
C GLU A 39 -6.79 5.81 -5.21
N TYR A 40 -6.29 5.33 -4.07
CA TYR A 40 -5.40 6.12 -3.23
C TYR A 40 -4.45 5.23 -2.45
N ILE A 41 -3.18 5.59 -2.39
CA ILE A 41 -2.19 4.90 -1.55
C ILE A 41 -1.30 5.93 -0.86
N PHE A 42 -1.11 5.72 0.44
CA PHE A 42 -0.27 6.56 1.26
C PHE A 42 0.61 5.72 2.16
N VAL A 43 1.86 6.15 2.32
CA VAL A 43 2.78 5.65 3.36
C VAL A 43 3.41 6.85 4.03
N ASN A 44 3.33 6.88 5.35
CA ASN A 44 3.89 7.93 6.18
C ASN A 44 5.41 8.04 5.90
N PRO A 45 5.95 9.25 5.67
CA PRO A 45 7.36 9.49 5.32
C PRO A 45 8.39 8.71 6.17
N ILE A 46 8.18 8.61 7.48
CA ILE A 46 9.08 7.93 8.44
C ILE A 46 9.22 6.42 8.12
N PHE A 47 8.21 5.86 7.45
CA PHE A 47 8.12 4.44 7.11
C PHE A 47 8.35 4.15 5.62
N ARG A 48 8.67 5.17 4.81
CA ARG A 48 8.96 5.00 3.38
C ARG A 48 10.26 4.23 3.16
N LYS A 49 10.43 3.73 1.93
CA LYS A 49 11.58 2.89 1.49
C LYS A 49 11.73 1.53 2.21
N LYS A 50 10.77 1.14 3.07
CA LYS A 50 10.72 -0.17 3.77
C LYS A 50 9.84 -1.22 3.06
N GLY A 51 9.45 -0.97 1.81
CA GLY A 51 8.61 -1.89 1.02
C GLY A 51 7.13 -1.98 1.44
N LEU A 52 6.64 -1.09 2.31
CA LEU A 52 5.27 -1.15 2.83
C LEU A 52 4.19 -0.92 1.78
N ALA A 53 4.38 0.06 0.89
CA ALA A 53 3.45 0.30 -0.23
C ALA A 53 3.30 -0.96 -1.10
N LYS A 54 4.42 -1.64 -1.38
CA LYS A 54 4.45 -2.90 -2.12
C LYS A 54 3.69 -4.01 -1.37
N LYS A 55 3.85 -4.13 -0.05
CA LYS A 55 3.09 -5.09 0.77
C LYS A 55 1.58 -4.83 0.70
N LEU A 56 1.16 -3.57 0.85
CA LEU A 56 -0.25 -3.17 0.72
C LEU A 56 -0.82 -3.53 -0.66
N LEU A 57 -0.09 -3.24 -1.74
CA LEU A 57 -0.52 -3.56 -3.10
C LEU A 57 -0.61 -5.08 -3.36
N LYS A 58 0.31 -5.88 -2.81
CA LYS A 58 0.19 -7.35 -2.87
C LYS A 58 -1.09 -7.84 -2.21
N LEU A 59 -1.45 -7.28 -1.06
CA LEU A 59 -2.70 -7.61 -0.38
C LEU A 59 -3.91 -7.28 -1.25
N VAL A 60 -3.92 -6.12 -1.94
CA VAL A 60 -5.00 -5.76 -2.87
C VAL A 60 -5.09 -6.74 -4.04
N LYS A 61 -3.95 -7.10 -4.64
CA LYS A 61 -3.88 -8.09 -5.72
C LYS A 61 -4.42 -9.46 -5.24
N SER A 62 -4.04 -9.90 -4.06
CA SER A 62 -4.51 -11.16 -3.47
C SER A 62 -6.00 -11.12 -3.12
N LYS A 63 -6.52 -9.98 -2.65
CA LYS A 63 -7.94 -9.81 -2.31
C LYS A 63 -8.84 -9.79 -3.54
N THR A 64 -8.43 -9.08 -4.58
CA THR A 64 -9.24 -8.87 -5.80
C THR A 64 -9.03 -9.96 -6.85
N GLY A 65 -7.87 -10.63 -6.83
CA GLY A 65 -7.46 -11.55 -7.90
C GLY A 65 -7.23 -10.86 -9.24
N LYS A 66 -7.26 -9.52 -9.30
CA LYS A 66 -7.15 -8.74 -10.53
C LYS A 66 -5.75 -8.15 -10.69
N LYS A 67 -5.41 -7.78 -11.92
CA LYS A 67 -4.22 -6.95 -12.20
C LYS A 67 -4.47 -5.55 -11.65
N LEU A 68 -3.55 -5.06 -10.82
CA LEU A 68 -3.64 -3.73 -10.24
C LEU A 68 -3.63 -2.66 -11.32
N LYS A 69 -4.56 -1.71 -11.22
CA LYS A 69 -4.61 -0.48 -12.02
C LYS A 69 -4.49 0.70 -11.07
N PHE A 70 -3.83 1.78 -11.48
CA PHE A 70 -3.76 3.01 -10.68
C PHE A 70 -4.71 4.03 -11.29
N GLN A 71 -5.61 4.55 -10.46
CA GLN A 71 -6.56 5.58 -10.90
C GLN A 71 -5.82 6.87 -11.27
N LYS A 72 -6.24 7.53 -12.34
CA LYS A 72 -5.71 8.85 -12.73
C LYS A 72 -6.48 9.96 -11.99
N PRO A 73 -5.83 11.09 -11.66
CA PRO A 73 -4.42 11.42 -11.88
C PRO A 73 -3.47 10.74 -10.87
N ILE A 74 -2.26 10.36 -11.32
CA ILE A 74 -1.25 9.68 -10.50
C ILE A 74 -0.17 10.69 -10.08
N SER A 75 0.18 10.70 -8.79
CA SER A 75 1.27 11.55 -8.29
C SER A 75 2.64 11.12 -8.84
N PRO A 76 3.66 12.01 -8.91
CA PRO A 76 5.01 11.64 -9.34
C PRO A 76 5.62 10.47 -8.54
N LEU A 77 5.28 10.37 -7.25
CA LEU A 77 5.71 9.25 -6.40
C LEU A 77 4.94 7.96 -6.74
N GLY A 78 3.65 8.06 -7.01
CA GLY A 78 2.83 6.95 -7.50
C GLY A 78 3.35 6.38 -8.82
N LEU A 79 3.76 7.24 -9.76
CA LEU A 79 4.37 6.82 -11.03
C LEU A 79 5.68 6.05 -10.80
N LYS A 80 6.54 6.52 -9.89
CA LYS A 80 7.77 5.79 -9.50
C LYS A 80 7.44 4.43 -8.88
N LEU A 81 6.41 4.36 -8.06
CA LEU A 81 5.94 3.10 -7.48
C LEU A 81 5.45 2.15 -8.58
N GLN A 82 4.63 2.62 -9.52
CA GLN A 82 4.11 1.83 -10.63
C GLN A 82 5.23 1.25 -11.49
N LYS A 83 6.20 2.06 -11.92
CA LYS A 83 7.40 1.59 -12.65
C LYS A 83 8.19 0.53 -11.87
N SER A 84 8.21 0.62 -10.54
CA SER A 84 8.89 -0.36 -9.70
C SER A 84 8.15 -1.70 -9.56
N LEU A 85 6.88 -1.75 -9.95
CA LEU A 85 6.03 -2.95 -9.96
C LEU A 85 6.05 -3.67 -11.32
N GLU A 86 6.34 -2.97 -12.41
CA GLU A 86 6.51 -3.59 -13.73
C GLU A 86 7.64 -4.65 -13.73
N LYS A 87 8.61 -4.50 -12.82
CA LYS A 87 9.67 -5.48 -12.54
C LYS A 87 9.23 -6.71 -11.72
N TRP A 88 7.96 -6.82 -11.34
CA TRP A 88 7.42 -8.00 -10.63
C TRP A 88 6.95 -9.11 -11.57
N ASN A 89 6.83 -8.81 -12.86
CA ASN A 89 6.49 -9.79 -13.89
C ASN A 89 7.75 -10.35 -14.53
#